data_AF-A0A4Q5SZS7-F1
#
_entry.id   AF-A0A4Q5SZS7-F1
#
_cell.length_a   1.000
_cell.length_b   1.000
_cell.length_c   1.000
_cell.angle_alpha   90.00
_cell.angle_beta   90.00
_cell.angle_gamma   90.00
#
_symmetry.space_group_name_H-M   'P 1'
#
loop_
_entity.id
_entity.type
_entity.pdbx_description
1 polymer ?
#
loop_
_entity_poly.entity_id
_entity_poly.type
_entity_poly.pdbx_seq_one_letter_code
_entity_poly.pdbx_strand_id
1 'polypeptide(L)'
;VLANPWLIGIAGVGAVAELFADKVMWVDSVWDTIHTAIRPIGGALLALAIVDPTDPAWQIAALLLGGGGALLTHGAKAGARAAVNVSPEPVSNVVVSTGEDILTGGLLFLALANPVAAVVIAVLILCATVVTLVLLRRVLRKLFQRKSSPPRGGGSA
;
A
#
# COMPACT_ATOMS: atom_id res chain seq x y z
N VAL A 1 -17.30 -0.11 -17.77
CA VAL A 1 -15.96 -0.77 -17.89
C VAL A 1 -15.75 -1.80 -16.78
N LEU A 2 -15.91 -1.45 -15.51
CA LEU A 2 -15.65 -2.34 -14.35
C LEU A 2 -16.47 -3.65 -14.33
N ALA A 3 -17.67 -3.64 -14.90
CA ALA A 3 -18.54 -4.82 -14.98
C ALA A 3 -18.28 -5.71 -16.22
N ASN A 4 -17.24 -5.43 -17.02
CA ASN A 4 -16.95 -6.22 -18.22
C ASN A 4 -16.44 -7.63 -17.82
N PRO A 5 -17.09 -8.73 -18.25
CA PRO A 5 -16.72 -10.08 -17.84
C PRO A 5 -15.28 -10.47 -18.18
N TRP A 6 -14.74 -9.99 -19.30
CA TRP A 6 -13.35 -10.24 -19.68
C TRP A 6 -12.36 -9.56 -18.74
N LEU A 7 -12.63 -8.31 -18.37
CA LEU A 7 -11.78 -7.57 -17.43
C LEU A 7 -11.85 -8.19 -16.03
N ILE A 8 -13.03 -8.62 -15.60
CA ILE A 8 -13.20 -9.37 -14.34
C ILE A 8 -12.42 -10.68 -14.39
N GLY A 9 -12.48 -11.41 -15.50
CA GLY A 9 -11.71 -12.65 -15.69
C GLY A 9 -10.20 -12.44 -15.61
N ILE A 10 -9.67 -11.43 -16.32
CA ILE A 10 -8.25 -11.07 -16.29
C ILE A 10 -7.82 -10.64 -14.88
N ALA A 11 -8.60 -9.78 -14.22
CA ALA A 11 -8.33 -9.36 -12.85
C ALA A 11 -8.38 -10.54 -11.87
N GLY A 12 -9.31 -11.47 -12.05
CA GLY A 12 -9.41 -12.70 -11.26
C GLY A 12 -8.20 -13.61 -11.43
N VAL A 13 -7.72 -13.81 -12.65
CA VAL A 13 -6.47 -14.54 -12.92
C VAL A 13 -5.27 -13.85 -12.26
N GLY A 14 -5.20 -12.51 -12.38
CA GLY A 14 -4.17 -11.71 -11.71
C GLY A 14 -4.20 -11.86 -10.18
N ALA A 15 -5.39 -11.83 -9.58
CA ALA A 15 -5.57 -12.02 -8.14
C ALA A 15 -5.15 -13.42 -7.71
N VAL A 16 -5.50 -14.47 -8.46
CA VAL A 16 -5.05 -15.84 -8.18
C VAL A 16 -3.53 -15.94 -8.30
N ALA A 17 -2.94 -15.34 -9.33
CA ALA A 17 -1.48 -15.31 -9.49
C ALA A 17 -0.81 -14.59 -8.30
N GLU A 18 -1.38 -13.49 -7.81
CA GLU A 18 -0.90 -12.77 -6.62
C GLU A 18 -0.93 -13.66 -5.37
N LEU A 19 -2.02 -14.42 -5.14
CA LEU A 19 -2.12 -15.36 -4.01
C LEU A 19 -0.97 -16.37 -3.96
N PHE A 20 -0.49 -16.82 -5.12
CA PHE A 20 0.62 -17.78 -5.21
C PHE A 20 1.99 -17.10 -5.20
N ALA A 21 2.12 -15.96 -5.89
CA ALA A 21 3.35 -15.18 -5.94
C ALA A 21 3.81 -14.77 -4.53
N ASP A 22 2.86 -14.34 -3.70
CA ASP A 22 3.08 -13.88 -2.32
C ASP A 22 3.67 -14.94 -1.38
N LYS A 23 3.59 -16.24 -1.74
CA LYS A 23 4.11 -17.35 -0.93
C LYS A 23 5.61 -17.56 -1.13
N VAL A 24 6.17 -17.09 -2.24
CA VAL A 24 7.58 -17.30 -2.60
C VAL A 24 8.31 -15.97 -2.55
N MET A 25 9.18 -15.78 -1.54
CA MET A 25 9.81 -14.49 -1.20
C MET A 25 10.41 -13.70 -2.38
N TRP A 26 11.15 -14.37 -3.28
CA TRP A 26 11.79 -13.71 -4.42
C TRP A 26 10.80 -13.39 -5.54
N VAL A 27 9.76 -14.22 -5.73
CA VAL A 27 8.66 -13.96 -6.67
C VAL A 27 7.86 -12.77 -6.19
N ASP A 28 7.47 -12.77 -4.91
CA ASP A 28 6.80 -11.68 -4.20
C ASP A 28 7.55 -10.36 -4.37
N SER A 29 8.86 -10.34 -4.11
CA SER A 29 9.67 -9.12 -4.23
C SER A 29 9.70 -8.54 -5.66
N VAL A 30 9.85 -9.40 -6.68
CA VAL A 30 9.83 -8.98 -8.10
C VAL A 30 8.43 -8.48 -8.49
N TRP A 31 7.40 -9.21 -8.07
CA TRP A 31 6.00 -8.86 -8.31
C TRP A 31 5.65 -7.51 -7.70
N ASP A 32 6.01 -7.28 -6.43
CA ASP A 32 5.79 -6.01 -5.71
C ASP A 32 6.58 -4.85 -6.33
N THR A 33 7.77 -5.10 -6.87
CA THR A 33 8.56 -4.08 -7.57
C THR A 33 7.80 -3.57 -8.80
N ILE A 34 7.28 -4.49 -9.62
CA ILE A 34 6.48 -4.13 -10.80
C ILE A 34 5.19 -3.39 -10.36
N HIS A 35 4.52 -3.89 -9.33
CA HIS A 35 3.24 -3.32 -8.86
C HIS A 35 3.39 -1.99 -8.14
N THR A 36 4.61 -1.62 -7.72
CA THR A 36 4.89 -0.28 -7.17
C THR A 36 4.55 0.82 -8.18
N ALA A 37 4.69 0.55 -9.49
CA ALA A 37 4.28 1.49 -10.54
C ALA A 37 2.85 1.23 -11.04
N ILE A 38 2.50 -0.03 -11.28
CA ILE A 38 1.21 -0.39 -11.89
C ILE A 38 0.04 -0.08 -10.96
N ARG A 39 0.16 -0.40 -9.66
CA ARG A 39 -0.95 -0.33 -8.71
C ARG A 39 -1.43 1.10 -8.44
N PRO A 40 -0.55 2.11 -8.24
CA PRO A 40 -0.99 3.51 -8.12
C PRO A 40 -1.70 4.03 -9.38
N ILE A 41 -1.18 3.68 -10.56
CA ILE A 41 -1.80 4.07 -11.83
C ILE A 41 -3.18 3.41 -11.97
N GLY A 42 -3.26 2.10 -11.72
CA GLY A 42 -4.52 1.36 -11.73
C GLY A 42 -5.53 1.93 -10.75
N GLY A 43 -5.14 2.19 -9.50
CA GLY A 43 -6.00 2.77 -8.48
C GLY A 43 -6.54 4.16 -8.86
N ALA A 44 -5.70 5.02 -9.43
CA ALA A 44 -6.13 6.32 -9.94
C ALA A 44 -7.15 6.19 -11.08
N LEU A 45 -6.89 5.33 -12.05
CA LEU A 45 -7.77 5.11 -13.21
C LEU A 45 -9.11 4.49 -12.80
N LEU A 46 -9.11 3.55 -11.85
CA LEU A 46 -10.34 2.95 -11.32
C LEU A 46 -11.20 3.97 -10.57
N ALA A 47 -10.58 4.84 -9.76
CA ALA A 47 -11.29 5.91 -9.05
C ALA A 47 -11.85 6.97 -10.02
N LEU A 48 -11.11 7.32 -11.07
CA LEU A 48 -11.60 8.23 -12.12
C LEU A 48 -12.79 7.64 -12.89
N ALA A 49 -12.85 6.32 -13.07
CA ALA A 49 -13.89 5.67 -13.86
C ALA A 49 -15.31 5.80 -13.27
N ILE A 50 -15.46 6.29 -12.05
CA ILE A 50 -16.75 6.48 -11.37
C ILE A 50 -17.10 7.97 -11.14
N VAL A 51 -16.23 8.90 -11.54
CA VAL A 51 -16.44 10.35 -11.38
C VAL A 51 -16.84 10.97 -12.72
N ASP A 52 -17.69 11.99 -12.68
CA ASP A 52 -18.10 12.74 -13.85
C ASP A 52 -16.89 13.44 -14.52
N PRO A 53 -16.59 13.16 -15.80
CA PRO A 53 -15.48 13.77 -16.51
C PRO A 53 -15.67 15.26 -16.79
N THR A 54 -16.85 15.83 -16.54
CA THR A 54 -17.12 17.26 -16.69
C THR A 54 -16.81 18.07 -15.44
N ASP A 55 -16.50 17.43 -14.31
CA ASP A 55 -16.08 18.08 -13.06
C ASP A 55 -14.57 17.87 -12.81
N PRO A 56 -13.71 18.84 -13.15
CA PRO A 56 -12.26 18.68 -13.00
C PRO A 56 -11.82 18.58 -11.54
N ALA A 57 -12.55 19.23 -10.61
CA ALA A 57 -12.17 19.24 -9.20
C ALA A 57 -12.33 17.84 -8.60
N TRP A 58 -13.47 17.20 -8.86
CA TRP A 58 -13.70 15.83 -8.41
C TRP A 58 -12.83 14.80 -9.13
N GLN A 59 -12.47 15.02 -10.40
CA GLN A 59 -11.51 14.16 -11.09
C GLN A 59 -10.13 14.18 -10.43
N ILE A 60 -9.61 15.37 -10.11
CA ILE A 60 -8.32 15.50 -9.42
C ILE A 60 -8.41 14.83 -8.04
N ALA A 61 -9.49 15.06 -7.29
CA ALA A 61 -9.68 14.43 -5.99
C ALA A 61 -9.69 12.89 -6.10
N ALA A 62 -10.42 12.32 -7.05
CA ALA A 62 -10.49 10.88 -7.25
C ALA A 62 -9.16 10.27 -7.72
N LEU A 63 -8.46 10.93 -8.64
CA LEU A 63 -7.12 10.52 -9.08
C LEU A 63 -6.16 10.45 -7.89
N LEU A 64 -6.13 11.50 -7.06
CA LEU A 64 -5.24 11.58 -5.90
C LEU A 64 -5.61 10.58 -4.81
N LEU A 65 -6.90 10.40 -4.52
CA LEU A 65 -7.37 9.44 -3.51
C LEU A 65 -7.16 7.99 -3.96
N GLY A 66 -7.51 7.67 -5.21
CA GLY A 66 -7.35 6.33 -5.77
C GLY A 66 -5.89 5.93 -5.94
N GLY A 67 -5.09 6.79 -6.60
CA GLY A 67 -3.68 6.50 -6.85
C GLY A 67 -2.82 6.63 -5.59
N GLY A 68 -3.06 7.67 -4.80
CA GLY A 68 -2.38 7.87 -3.51
C GLY A 68 -2.73 6.79 -2.50
N GLY A 69 -4.01 6.42 -2.38
CA GLY A 69 -4.45 5.32 -1.53
C GLY A 69 -3.77 4.00 -1.90
N ALA A 70 -3.78 3.65 -3.19
CA ALA A 70 -3.12 2.44 -3.71
C ALA A 70 -1.60 2.44 -3.46
N LEU A 71 -0.93 3.58 -3.66
CA LEU A 71 0.50 3.72 -3.37
C LEU A 71 0.80 3.56 -1.88
N LEU A 72 -0.02 4.16 -1.01
CA LEU A 72 0.15 4.10 0.44
C LEU A 72 -0.06 2.67 0.97
N THR A 73 -1.09 1.97 0.52
CA THR A 73 -1.34 0.57 0.93
C THR A 73 -0.27 -0.37 0.40
N HIS A 74 0.19 -0.17 -0.84
CA HIS A 74 1.29 -0.96 -1.41
C HIS A 74 2.61 -0.73 -0.64
N GLY A 75 2.92 0.53 -0.35
CA GLY A 75 4.10 0.88 0.46
C GLY A 75 4.05 0.29 1.87
N ALA A 76 2.86 0.21 2.47
CA ALA A 76 2.67 -0.46 3.77
C ALA A 76 2.94 -1.97 3.68
N LYS A 77 2.41 -2.66 2.65
CA LYS A 77 2.72 -4.09 2.38
C LYS A 77 4.22 -4.29 2.19
N ALA A 78 4.82 -3.57 1.25
CA ALA A 78 6.26 -3.68 0.96
C ALA A 78 7.13 -3.39 2.20
N GLY A 79 6.74 -2.41 3.03
CA GLY A 79 7.41 -2.12 4.29
C GLY A 79 7.28 -3.23 5.33
N ALA A 80 6.10 -3.84 5.47
CA ALA A 80 5.90 -5.00 6.32
C ALA A 80 6.73 -6.20 5.85
N ARG A 81 6.76 -6.46 4.54
CA ARG A 81 7.58 -7.51 3.93
C ARG A 81 9.07 -7.28 4.14
N ALA A 82 9.56 -6.03 4.05
CA ALA A 82 10.96 -5.72 4.35
C ALA A 82 11.35 -6.08 5.80
N ALA A 83 10.43 -5.96 6.76
CA ALA A 83 10.65 -6.38 8.15
C ALA A 83 10.56 -7.91 8.31
N VAL A 84 9.58 -8.55 7.67
CA VAL A 84 9.37 -10.02 7.74
C VAL A 84 10.51 -10.78 7.07
N ASN A 85 11.00 -10.28 5.93
CA ASN A 85 12.09 -10.91 5.16
C ASN A 85 13.46 -10.85 5.84
N VAL A 86 13.59 -10.18 7.00
CA VAL A 86 14.80 -10.27 7.85
C VAL A 86 14.97 -11.70 8.39
N SER A 87 13.89 -12.47 8.54
CA SER A 87 13.92 -13.90 8.89
C SER A 87 13.17 -14.69 7.81
N PRO A 88 13.85 -15.16 6.74
CA PRO A 88 13.25 -15.71 5.53
C PRO A 88 12.75 -17.14 5.72
N GLU A 89 11.87 -17.35 6.70
CA GLU A 89 11.20 -18.63 6.90
C GLU A 89 9.90 -18.65 6.06
N PRO A 90 9.69 -19.69 5.22
CA PRO A 90 8.51 -19.80 4.36
C PRO A 90 7.19 -19.64 5.13
N VAL A 91 7.15 -20.10 6.38
CA VAL A 91 5.97 -20.03 7.25
C VAL A 91 5.56 -18.58 7.52
N SER A 92 6.52 -17.68 7.78
CA SER A 92 6.22 -16.26 8.05
C SER A 92 5.58 -15.57 6.85
N ASN A 93 6.10 -15.80 5.64
CA ASN A 93 5.53 -15.23 4.42
C ASN A 93 4.14 -15.78 4.12
N VAL A 94 3.93 -17.09 4.33
CA VAL A 94 2.61 -17.71 4.15
C VAL A 94 1.61 -17.14 5.15
N VAL A 95 1.97 -17.01 6.43
CA VAL A 95 1.07 -16.48 7.47
C VAL A 95 0.72 -15.02 7.19
N VAL A 96 1.72 -14.19 6.92
CA VAL A 96 1.52 -12.76 6.66
C VAL A 96 0.69 -12.54 5.39
N SER A 97 1.06 -13.17 4.26
CA SER A 97 0.29 -13.07 3.01
C SER A 97 -1.16 -13.51 3.18
N THR A 98 -1.39 -14.64 3.85
CA THR A 98 -2.75 -15.15 4.06
C THR A 98 -3.59 -14.18 4.91
N GLY A 99 -2.97 -13.54 5.91
CA GLY A 99 -3.62 -12.50 6.70
C GLY A 99 -3.97 -11.27 5.86
N GLU A 100 -3.08 -10.84 4.98
CA GLU A 100 -3.30 -9.74 4.03
C GLU A 100 -4.46 -10.04 3.08
N ASP A 101 -4.54 -11.27 2.55
CA ASP A 101 -5.60 -11.72 1.66
C ASP A 101 -6.96 -11.74 2.36
N ILE A 102 -7.02 -12.29 3.57
CA ILE A 102 -8.23 -12.33 4.39
C ILE A 102 -8.70 -10.92 4.72
N LEU A 103 -7.79 -10.04 5.12
CA LEU A 103 -8.11 -8.65 5.44
C LEU A 103 -8.64 -7.91 4.20
N THR A 104 -7.98 -8.07 3.05
CA THR A 104 -8.36 -7.41 1.80
C THR A 104 -9.72 -7.91 1.31
N GLY A 105 -9.94 -9.23 1.31
CA GLY A 105 -11.22 -9.83 0.97
C GLY A 105 -12.33 -9.42 1.93
N GLY A 106 -12.03 -9.36 3.23
CA GLY A 106 -12.96 -8.91 4.27
C GLY A 106 -13.35 -7.44 4.13
N LEU A 107 -12.39 -6.56 3.85
CA LEU A 107 -12.64 -5.14 3.58
C LEU A 107 -13.45 -4.94 2.30
N LEU A 108 -13.17 -5.71 1.24
CA LEU A 108 -13.97 -5.71 0.01
C LEU A 108 -15.40 -6.15 0.28
N PHE A 109 -15.58 -7.26 1.01
CA PHE A 109 -16.91 -7.74 1.39
C PHE A 109 -17.66 -6.70 2.22
N LEU A 110 -16.99 -6.06 3.19
CA LEU A 110 -17.58 -4.99 3.98
C LEU A 110 -17.98 -3.78 3.12
N ALA A 111 -17.16 -3.40 2.14
CA ALA A 111 -17.49 -2.31 1.21
C ALA A 111 -18.78 -2.57 0.44
N LEU A 112 -19.04 -3.84 0.08
CA LEU A 112 -20.27 -4.25 -0.59
C LEU A 112 -21.46 -4.36 0.37
N ALA A 113 -21.25 -4.89 1.58
CA ALA A 113 -22.31 -5.14 2.55
C ALA A 113 -22.76 -3.89 3.33
N ASN A 114 -21.82 -3.01 3.69
CA ASN A 114 -22.06 -1.79 4.43
C ASN A 114 -21.09 -0.67 3.99
N PRO A 115 -21.44 0.07 2.93
CA PRO A 115 -20.57 1.11 2.36
C PRO A 115 -20.19 2.21 3.36
N VAL A 116 -21.11 2.59 4.26
CA VAL A 116 -20.86 3.64 5.26
C VAL A 116 -19.78 3.18 6.24
N ALA A 117 -19.89 1.96 6.76
CA ALA A 117 -18.87 1.39 7.63
C ALA A 117 -17.52 1.28 6.94
N ALA A 118 -17.50 0.86 5.66
CA ALA A 118 -16.27 0.78 4.89
C ALA A 118 -15.59 2.14 4.70
N VAL A 119 -16.36 3.21 4.42
CA VAL A 119 -15.82 4.57 4.31
C VAL A 119 -15.23 5.02 5.65
N VAL A 120 -15.93 4.79 6.77
CA VAL A 120 -15.41 5.14 8.11
C VAL A 120 -14.07 4.43 8.37
N ILE A 121 -14.01 3.13 8.12
CA ILE A 121 -12.78 2.35 8.32
C ILE A 121 -11.66 2.84 7.37
N ALA A 122 -11.97 3.10 6.10
CA ALA A 122 -10.99 3.61 5.14
C ALA A 122 -10.40 4.96 5.60
N VAL A 123 -11.22 5.87 6.11
CA VAL A 123 -10.77 7.15 6.67
C VAL A 123 -9.89 6.94 7.90
N LEU A 124 -10.25 6.03 8.80
CA LEU A 124 -9.44 5.70 9.98
C LEU A 124 -8.06 5.13 9.59
N ILE A 125 -8.03 4.20 8.63
CA ILE A 125 -6.79 3.63 8.09
C ILE A 125 -5.94 4.74 7.47
N LEU A 126 -6.52 5.60 6.64
CA LEU A 126 -5.81 6.71 6.01
C LEU A 126 -5.19 7.66 7.05
N CYS A 127 -5.96 8.04 8.08
CA CYS A 127 -5.46 8.85 9.18
C CYS A 127 -4.29 8.17 9.91
N ALA A 128 -4.42 6.87 10.22
CA ALA A 128 -3.35 6.09 10.86
C ALA A 128 -2.09 6.01 9.99
N THR A 129 -2.24 5.85 8.68
CA THR A 129 -1.13 5.88 7.72
C THR A 129 -0.43 7.23 7.72
N VAL A 130 -1.18 8.33 7.63
CA VAL A 130 -0.62 9.69 7.66
C VAL A 130 0.14 9.95 8.96
N VAL A 131 -0.43 9.59 10.11
CA VAL A 131 0.22 9.72 11.42
C VAL A 131 1.52 8.92 11.45
N THR A 132 1.48 7.65 11.04
CA THR A 132 2.66 6.78 11.01
C THR A 132 3.78 7.36 10.13
N LEU A 133 3.44 7.86 8.95
CA LEU A 133 4.41 8.50 8.05
C LEU A 133 5.01 9.77 8.64
N VAL A 134 4.22 10.61 9.31
CA VAL A 134 4.70 11.81 9.99
C VAL A 134 5.66 11.45 11.12
N LEU A 135 5.32 10.44 11.94
CA LEU A 135 6.17 9.96 13.03
C LEU A 135 7.47 9.37 12.50
N LEU A 136 7.41 8.52 11.47
CA LEU A 136 8.59 7.93 10.84
C LEU A 136 9.53 9.02 10.31
N ARG A 137 8.99 10.02 9.59
CA ARG A 137 9.78 11.17 9.12
C ARG A 137 10.46 11.93 10.25
N ARG A 138 9.77 12.13 11.39
CA ARG A 138 10.35 12.80 12.57
C ARG A 138 11.49 11.98 13.17
N VAL A 139 11.33 10.67 13.32
CA VAL A 139 12.36 9.78 13.86
C VAL A 139 13.58 9.76 12.94
N LEU A 140 13.39 9.56 11.64
CA LEU A 140 14.48 9.55 10.66
C LEU A 140 15.26 10.86 10.67
N ARG A 141 14.58 12.01 10.69
CA ARG A 141 15.25 13.33 10.79
C ARG A 141 16.11 13.45 12.04
N LYS A 142 15.63 13.00 13.21
CA LYS A 142 16.41 13.02 14.46
C LYS A 142 17.65 12.13 14.39
N LEU A 143 17.52 10.94 13.81
CA LEU A 143 18.64 10.01 13.65
C LEU A 143 19.72 10.56 12.70
N PHE A 144 19.32 11.16 11.58
CA PHE A 144 20.25 11.77 10.64
C PHE A 144 20.92 13.04 11.19
N GLN A 145 20.22 13.86 11.99
CA GLN A 145 20.81 15.04 12.65
C GLN A 145 21.84 14.68 13.72
N ARG A 146 21.67 13.55 14.42
CA ARG A 146 22.59 13.09 15.47
C ARG A 146 23.94 12.60 14.90
N LYS A 147 23.97 12.19 13.63
CA LYS A 147 25.19 11.73 12.94
C LYS A 147 26.08 12.90 12.47
N SER A 148 25.61 14.14 12.56
CA SER A 148 26.27 15.34 12.04
C SER A 148 27.06 16.14 13.09
N SER A 149 27.17 15.69 14.34
CA SER A 149 28.00 16.38 15.33
C SER A 149 29.49 16.08 15.08
N PRO A 150 30.33 17.07 14.72
CA PRO A 150 31.77 16.86 14.59
C PRO A 150 32.38 16.55 15.97
N PRO A 151 33.53 15.87 16.03
CA PRO A 151 34.27 15.74 17.28
C PRO A 151 34.59 17.16 17.77
N ARG A 152 34.19 17.51 19.00
CA ARG A 152 34.72 18.68 19.68
C ARG A 152 36.22 18.48 19.79
N GLY A 153 36.98 19.15 18.93
CA GLY A 153 38.43 19.17 18.99
C GLY A 153 38.86 19.68 20.36
N GLY A 154 39.40 18.77 21.16
CA GLY A 154 40.19 19.11 22.34
C GLY A 154 41.50 19.73 21.86
N GLY A 155 41.50 21.04 21.67
CA GLY A 155 42.72 21.84 21.60
C GLY A 155 43.21 22.07 23.03
N SER A 156 44.16 21.25 23.45
CA SER A 156 45.00 21.47 24.63
C SER A 156 45.83 22.76 24.45
N ALA A 157 45.76 23.65 25.43
CA ALA A 157 46.78 24.65 25.72
C ALA A 157 47.32 24.37 27.13
#